data_AF-A0A9W5EPX9-F1
#
_entry.id   AF-A0A9W5EPX9-F1
#
_cell.length_a   1.000
_cell.length_b   1.000
_cell.length_c   1.000
_cell.angle_alpha   90.00
_cell.angle_beta   90.00
_cell.angle_gamma   90.00
#
_symmetry.space_group_name_H-M   'P 1'
#
loop_
_entity.id
_entity.type
_entity.pdbx_description
1 polymer ?
#
loop_
_entity_poly.entity_id
_entity_poly.type
_entity_poly.pdbx_seq_one_letter_code
_entity_poly.pdbx_strand_id
1 'polypeptide(L)'
;MQRRSVLKLGSLGLMSGFFTSSLLGANTKSLIGFEQIAISTDDDFKVAKGYSAKVLVKWSDPIFSHARKFDESKNIDDDYVKNANFVFGDNADGQKYFAINGSKEGLLVTNNEYVNPELMFNHNGKNMSANDIKYQ
;
A
#
# COMPACT_ATOMS: atom_id res chain seq x y z
N MET A 1 21.43 14.69 74.49
CA MET A 1 21.61 14.00 73.19
C MET A 1 20.44 14.35 72.29
N GLN A 2 20.68 15.14 71.24
CA GLN A 2 19.63 15.76 70.40
C GLN A 2 19.07 14.76 69.38
N ARG A 3 17.73 14.66 69.33
CA ARG A 3 16.91 13.88 68.36
C ARG A 3 17.03 14.33 66.89
N ARG A 4 18.07 15.10 66.54
CA ARG A 4 18.25 15.74 65.23
C ARG A 4 19.26 15.05 64.31
N SER A 5 20.02 14.06 64.79
CA SER A 5 21.02 13.37 63.95
C SER A 5 20.50 12.15 63.20
N VAL A 6 19.31 11.62 63.54
CA VAL A 6 18.77 10.39 62.90
C VAL A 6 18.16 10.68 61.53
N LEU A 7 17.74 11.93 61.25
CA LEU A 7 17.12 12.29 59.97
C LEU A 7 18.12 12.70 58.86
N LYS A 8 19.43 12.76 59.15
CA LYS A 8 20.45 13.14 58.15
C LYS A 8 21.17 11.96 57.49
N LEU A 9 21.04 10.74 58.03
CA LEU A 9 21.62 9.53 57.41
C LEU A 9 20.61 8.67 56.64
N GLY A 10 19.30 8.92 56.78
CA GLY A 10 18.26 8.12 56.11
C GLY A 10 17.96 8.49 54.67
N SER A 11 18.43 9.64 54.17
CA SER A 11 18.02 10.18 52.86
C SER A 11 19.02 9.96 51.71
N LEU A 12 20.22 9.42 51.97
CA LEU A 12 21.21 9.15 50.91
C LEU A 12 21.18 7.71 50.37
N GLY A 13 20.56 6.76 51.07
CA GLY A 13 20.55 5.34 50.66
C GLY A 13 19.41 4.93 49.70
N LEU A 14 18.33 5.71 49.63
CA LEU A 14 17.12 5.34 48.88
C LEU A 14 17.01 6.00 47.49
N MET A 15 17.86 6.98 47.18
CA MET A 15 17.86 7.66 45.87
C MET A 15 18.69 6.95 44.79
N SER A 16 19.54 5.99 45.15
CA SER A 16 20.34 5.22 44.19
C SER A 16 19.65 3.96 43.66
N GLY A 17 18.56 3.51 44.31
CA GLY A 17 17.85 2.28 43.94
C GLY A 17 16.70 2.45 42.95
N PHE A 18 16.19 3.68 42.77
CA PHE A 18 15.03 3.94 41.92
C PHE A 18 15.36 4.41 40.49
N PHE A 19 16.60 4.82 40.23
CA PHE A 19 17.02 5.27 38.88
C PHE A 19 17.87 4.26 38.11
N THR A 20 18.31 3.15 38.72
CA THR A 20 19.18 2.17 38.06
C THR A 20 18.40 1.03 37.39
N SER A 21 17.16 0.75 37.79
CA SER A 21 16.35 -0.32 37.18
C SER A 21 15.64 0.07 35.87
N SER A 22 15.70 1.33 35.44
CA SER A 22 15.07 1.79 34.19
C SER A 22 16.00 1.75 32.97
N LEU A 23 17.27 1.35 33.14
CA LEU A 23 18.26 1.24 32.07
C LEU A 23 18.50 -0.21 31.59
N LEU A 24 17.69 -1.16 32.06
CA LEU A 24 17.61 -2.48 31.43
C LEU A 24 17.04 -2.29 30.02
N GLY A 25 17.96 -2.17 29.07
CA GLY A 25 17.72 -1.69 27.73
C GLY A 25 16.50 -2.33 27.08
N ALA A 26 15.59 -1.48 26.62
CA ALA A 26 14.71 -1.87 25.54
C ALA A 26 15.61 -2.36 24.41
N ASN A 27 15.59 -3.66 24.16
CA ASN A 27 16.24 -4.25 23.00
C ASN A 27 15.41 -3.80 21.80
N THR A 28 15.64 -2.57 21.34
CA THR A 28 15.02 -1.99 20.16
C THR A 28 15.63 -2.69 18.96
N LYS A 29 15.21 -3.94 18.73
CA LYS A 29 15.43 -4.58 17.43
C LYS A 29 14.93 -3.59 16.39
N SER A 30 15.85 -3.12 15.55
CA SER A 30 15.51 -2.34 14.37
C SER A 30 14.40 -3.09 13.64
N LEU A 31 13.26 -2.42 13.44
CA LEU A 31 12.18 -2.96 12.62
C LEU A 31 12.59 -3.02 11.13
N ILE A 32 13.64 -2.27 10.76
CA ILE A 32 14.22 -2.28 9.42
C ILE A 32 15.20 -3.45 9.32
N GLY A 33 14.75 -4.53 8.68
CA GLY A 33 15.49 -5.78 8.48
C GLY A 33 16.07 -5.98 7.07
N PHE A 34 16.10 -4.93 6.25
CA PHE A 34 16.62 -4.98 4.88
C PHE A 34 17.66 -3.87 4.67
N GLU A 35 18.60 -4.11 3.74
CA GLU A 35 19.57 -3.11 3.32
C GLU A 35 18.92 -2.07 2.40
N GLN A 36 19.27 -0.79 2.60
CA GLN A 36 18.81 0.29 1.75
C GLN A 36 19.16 0.04 0.28
N ILE A 37 18.22 0.34 -0.61
CA ILE A 37 18.42 0.31 -2.07
C ILE A 37 18.71 1.72 -2.61
N ALA A 38 19.48 1.80 -3.71
CA ALA A 38 19.74 3.07 -4.40
C ALA A 38 18.51 3.56 -5.18
N ILE A 39 18.45 4.86 -5.44
CA ILE A 39 17.49 5.44 -6.39
C ILE A 39 17.74 4.88 -7.79
N SER A 40 16.67 4.72 -8.56
CA SER A 40 16.68 4.21 -9.93
C SER A 40 15.74 5.04 -10.80
N THR A 41 16.08 5.17 -12.07
CA THR A 41 15.23 5.72 -13.14
C THR A 41 14.84 4.66 -14.17
N ASP A 42 15.19 3.40 -13.93
CA ASP A 42 14.77 2.27 -14.77
C ASP A 42 13.24 2.11 -14.71
N ASP A 43 12.63 1.72 -15.81
CA ASP A 43 11.22 1.31 -15.89
C ASP A 43 11.02 -0.11 -15.33
N ASP A 44 11.38 -0.30 -14.05
CA ASP A 44 11.35 -1.59 -13.37
C ASP A 44 11.29 -1.44 -11.83
N PHE A 45 10.76 -2.45 -11.14
CA PHE A 45 10.69 -2.48 -9.68
C PHE A 45 12.02 -2.93 -9.07
N LYS A 46 12.77 -2.00 -8.45
CA LYS A 46 13.94 -2.34 -7.63
C LYS A 46 13.50 -2.65 -6.19
N VAL A 47 13.83 -3.85 -5.72
CA VAL A 47 13.51 -4.32 -4.36
C VAL A 47 14.78 -4.76 -3.62
N ALA A 48 14.71 -4.82 -2.30
CA ALA A 48 15.83 -5.27 -1.47
C ALA A 48 16.17 -6.75 -1.72
N LYS A 49 17.42 -7.15 -1.39
CA LYS A 49 17.87 -8.55 -1.52
C LYS A 49 16.94 -9.50 -0.76
N GLY A 50 16.50 -10.56 -1.44
CA GLY A 50 15.59 -11.57 -0.88
C GLY A 50 14.09 -11.25 -1.05
N TYR A 51 13.75 -10.11 -1.65
CA TYR A 51 12.36 -9.74 -1.97
C TYR A 51 12.05 -9.93 -3.46
N SER A 52 10.76 -9.97 -3.80
CA SER A 52 10.27 -9.99 -5.18
C SER A 52 9.01 -9.13 -5.31
N ALA A 53 8.90 -8.38 -6.40
CA ALA A 53 7.65 -7.73 -6.81
C ALA A 53 6.95 -8.59 -7.88
N LYS A 54 5.62 -8.67 -7.82
CA LYS A 54 4.80 -9.37 -8.80
C LYS A 54 3.53 -8.56 -9.06
N VAL A 55 3.09 -8.55 -10.31
CA VAL A 55 1.80 -7.95 -10.67
C VAL A 55 0.69 -8.82 -10.11
N LEU A 56 -0.21 -8.20 -9.35
CA LEU A 56 -1.41 -8.86 -8.82
C LEU A 56 -2.59 -8.73 -9.79
N VAL A 57 -2.86 -7.50 -10.25
CA VAL A 57 -3.91 -7.13 -11.19
C VAL A 57 -3.49 -5.86 -11.92
N LYS A 58 -3.92 -5.69 -13.17
CA LYS A 58 -3.68 -4.52 -14.02
C LYS A 58 -4.99 -3.86 -14.40
N TRP A 59 -4.93 -2.61 -14.84
CA TRP A 59 -6.04 -1.97 -15.52
C TRP A 59 -6.57 -2.86 -16.67
N SER A 60 -7.89 -2.96 -16.76
CA SER A 60 -8.63 -3.79 -17.72
C SER A 60 -8.45 -5.31 -17.58
N ASP A 61 -7.80 -5.80 -16.51
CA ASP A 61 -7.82 -7.23 -16.21
C ASP A 61 -9.27 -7.69 -15.88
N PRO A 62 -9.74 -8.81 -16.46
CA PRO A 62 -11.05 -9.39 -16.16
C PRO A 62 -11.22 -9.73 -14.68
N ILE A 63 -12.23 -9.16 -14.02
CA ILE A 63 -12.61 -9.53 -12.65
C ILE A 63 -13.68 -10.62 -12.66
N PHE A 64 -14.55 -10.63 -13.67
CA PHE A 64 -15.58 -11.65 -13.86
C PHE A 64 -15.24 -12.58 -15.03
N SER A 65 -15.65 -13.85 -14.94
CA SER A 65 -15.32 -14.88 -15.95
C SER A 65 -15.88 -14.61 -17.34
N HIS A 66 -16.92 -13.78 -17.45
CA HIS A 66 -17.55 -13.38 -18.71
C HIS A 66 -17.07 -12.01 -19.21
N ALA A 67 -16.17 -11.34 -18.49
CA ALA A 67 -15.59 -10.10 -18.94
C ALA A 67 -14.69 -10.36 -20.16
N ARG A 68 -14.78 -9.48 -21.15
CA ARG A 68 -13.88 -9.44 -22.28
C ARG A 68 -12.50 -8.98 -21.82
N LYS A 69 -11.47 -9.56 -22.41
CA LYS A 69 -10.09 -9.12 -22.21
C LYS A 69 -9.90 -7.72 -22.80
N PHE A 70 -8.91 -7.01 -22.26
CA PHE A 70 -8.44 -5.76 -22.85
C PHE A 70 -8.10 -5.92 -24.34
N ASP A 71 -8.51 -4.95 -25.16
CA ASP A 71 -8.18 -4.88 -26.57
C ASP A 71 -7.31 -3.67 -26.87
N GLU A 72 -6.08 -3.95 -27.29
CA GLU A 72 -5.07 -2.95 -27.66
C GLU A 72 -5.48 -2.10 -28.88
N SER A 73 -6.51 -2.51 -29.65
CA SER A 73 -7.07 -1.67 -30.71
C SER A 73 -7.72 -0.39 -30.17
N LYS A 74 -8.15 -0.41 -28.89
CA LYS A 74 -8.74 0.73 -28.16
C LYS A 74 -9.90 1.38 -28.89
N ASN A 75 -10.70 0.57 -29.57
CA ASN A 75 -11.96 0.96 -30.21
C ASN A 75 -13.11 0.66 -29.26
N ILE A 76 -13.85 1.70 -28.87
CA ILE A 76 -14.90 1.60 -27.86
C ILE A 76 -16.27 1.50 -28.52
N ASP A 77 -16.73 0.26 -28.68
CA ASP A 77 -18.12 -0.03 -29.05
C ASP A 77 -19.03 -0.14 -27.81
N ASP A 78 -20.33 -0.32 -28.05
CA ASP A 78 -21.33 -0.44 -26.99
C ASP A 78 -21.10 -1.65 -26.06
N ASP A 79 -20.38 -2.67 -26.52
CA ASP A 79 -20.09 -3.85 -25.71
C ASP A 79 -18.88 -3.60 -24.80
N TYR A 80 -17.85 -2.88 -25.27
CA TYR A 80 -16.75 -2.42 -24.44
C TYR A 80 -17.22 -1.46 -23.34
N VAL A 81 -18.15 -0.56 -23.64
CA VAL A 81 -18.80 0.30 -22.62
C VAL A 81 -19.41 -0.54 -21.50
N LYS A 82 -20.13 -1.61 -21.83
CA LYS A 82 -20.70 -2.50 -20.79
C LYS A 82 -19.61 -3.24 -20.05
N ASN A 83 -18.57 -3.69 -20.77
CA ASN A 83 -17.45 -4.46 -20.23
C ASN A 83 -16.64 -3.72 -19.16
N ALA A 84 -16.59 -2.38 -19.22
CA ALA A 84 -15.88 -1.55 -18.24
C ALA A 84 -16.31 -1.85 -16.79
N ASN A 85 -17.57 -2.25 -16.56
CA ASN A 85 -18.09 -2.60 -15.23
C ASN A 85 -17.61 -3.96 -14.69
N PHE A 86 -16.93 -4.76 -15.51
CA PHE A 86 -16.53 -6.13 -15.18
C PHE A 86 -15.01 -6.36 -15.19
N VAL A 87 -14.24 -5.30 -15.40
CA VAL A 87 -12.78 -5.30 -15.40
C VAL A 87 -12.25 -4.40 -14.29
N PHE A 88 -10.96 -4.53 -13.98
CA PHE A 88 -10.31 -3.65 -13.01
C PHE A 88 -10.14 -2.23 -13.59
N GLY A 89 -10.47 -1.20 -12.81
CA GLY A 89 -10.43 0.18 -13.28
C GLY A 89 -9.01 0.73 -13.50
N ASP A 90 -8.92 1.93 -14.07
CA ASP A 90 -7.66 2.63 -14.33
C ASP A 90 -7.12 3.33 -13.06
N ASN A 91 -5.85 3.72 -13.08
CA ASN A 91 -5.15 4.48 -12.02
C ASN A 91 -5.56 4.07 -10.60
N ALA A 92 -5.30 2.80 -10.28
CA ALA A 92 -5.55 2.27 -8.95
C ALA A 92 -4.76 3.04 -7.89
N ASP A 93 -5.45 3.47 -6.84
CA ASP A 93 -4.88 4.24 -5.75
C ASP A 93 -5.20 3.59 -4.40
N GLY A 94 -5.77 4.34 -3.45
CA GLY A 94 -6.00 3.91 -2.07
C GLY A 94 -6.65 2.52 -2.00
N GLN A 95 -6.06 1.65 -1.18
CA GLN A 95 -6.48 0.26 -1.07
C GLN A 95 -6.55 -0.22 0.37
N LYS A 96 -7.43 -1.18 0.63
CA LYS A 96 -7.58 -1.82 1.94
C LYS A 96 -7.91 -3.30 1.81
N TYR A 97 -7.14 -4.12 2.53
CA TYR A 97 -7.37 -5.56 2.63
C TYR A 97 -8.26 -5.89 3.84
N PHE A 98 -9.28 -6.73 3.61
CA PHE A 98 -10.18 -7.26 4.61
C PHE A 98 -10.07 -8.79 4.62
N ALA A 99 -9.48 -9.34 5.68
CA ALA A 99 -9.40 -10.79 5.85
C ALA A 99 -10.81 -11.37 6.09
N ILE A 100 -11.15 -12.44 5.37
CA ILE A 100 -12.40 -13.18 5.59
C ILE A 100 -12.17 -14.15 6.74
N ASN A 101 -12.95 -14.01 7.81
CA ASN A 101 -12.93 -14.91 8.99
C ASN A 101 -11.54 -15.15 9.61
N GLY A 102 -10.65 -14.15 9.54
CA GLY A 102 -9.27 -14.28 10.04
C GLY A 102 -8.40 -15.27 9.27
N SER A 103 -8.83 -15.66 8.05
CA SER A 103 -8.11 -16.58 7.18
C SER A 103 -7.04 -15.87 6.34
N LYS A 104 -6.37 -16.63 5.48
CA LYS A 104 -5.43 -16.11 4.46
C LYS A 104 -6.13 -15.63 3.19
N GLU A 105 -7.44 -15.77 3.12
CA GLU A 105 -8.28 -15.26 2.04
C GLU A 105 -8.93 -13.95 2.47
N GLY A 106 -9.16 -13.05 1.52
CA GLY A 106 -9.71 -11.74 1.82
C GLY A 106 -10.10 -10.95 0.60
N LEU A 107 -10.71 -9.80 0.87
CA LEU A 107 -11.12 -8.82 -0.13
C LEU A 107 -10.11 -7.68 -0.14
N LEU A 108 -9.52 -7.40 -1.30
CA LEU A 108 -8.78 -6.17 -1.53
C LEU A 108 -9.73 -5.17 -2.19
N VAL A 109 -10.09 -4.12 -1.46
CA VAL A 109 -10.90 -3.02 -2.00
C VAL A 109 -9.94 -1.92 -2.45
N THR A 110 -10.06 -1.51 -3.71
CA THR A 110 -9.14 -0.56 -4.34
C THR A 110 -9.95 0.54 -5.01
N ASN A 111 -9.54 1.79 -4.81
CA ASN A 111 -10.08 2.92 -5.56
C ASN A 111 -9.46 2.97 -6.96
N ASN A 112 -10.24 3.42 -7.94
CA ASN A 112 -9.78 3.79 -9.27
C ASN A 112 -10.08 5.29 -9.44
N GLU A 113 -9.03 6.11 -9.46
CA GLU A 113 -9.19 7.55 -9.20
C GLU A 113 -9.61 8.34 -10.45
N TYR A 114 -8.95 8.08 -11.58
CA TYR A 114 -9.17 8.78 -12.84
C TYR A 114 -8.71 7.90 -14.01
N VAL A 115 -8.87 8.41 -15.22
CA VAL A 115 -8.47 7.72 -16.46
C VAL A 115 -7.38 8.51 -17.19
N ASN A 116 -6.61 7.82 -18.02
CA ASN A 116 -5.65 8.45 -18.94
C ASN A 116 -6.16 8.36 -20.39
N PRO A 117 -6.94 9.32 -20.93
CA PRO A 117 -7.52 9.23 -22.28
C PRO A 117 -6.48 9.03 -23.39
N GLU A 118 -5.26 9.53 -23.19
CA GLU A 118 -4.12 9.38 -24.10
C GLU A 118 -3.60 7.94 -24.19
N LEU A 119 -3.82 7.13 -23.17
CA LEU A 119 -3.47 5.70 -23.15
C LEU A 119 -4.69 4.82 -23.45
N MET A 120 -5.89 5.30 -23.10
CA MET A 120 -7.13 4.54 -23.15
C MET A 120 -7.72 4.42 -24.56
N PHE A 121 -7.58 5.45 -25.38
CA PHE A 121 -8.21 5.50 -26.71
C PHE A 121 -7.17 5.61 -27.82
N ASN A 122 -7.44 5.02 -28.98
CA ASN A 122 -6.53 5.10 -30.14
C ASN A 122 -6.39 6.51 -30.73
N HIS A 123 -7.33 7.41 -30.44
CA HIS A 123 -7.28 8.83 -30.81
C HIS A 123 -6.67 9.70 -29.70
N ASN A 124 -6.07 9.08 -28.68
CA ASN A 124 -5.37 9.74 -27.57
C ASN A 124 -6.22 10.83 -26.88
N GLY A 125 -7.51 10.59 -26.69
CA GLY A 125 -8.44 11.54 -26.07
C GLY A 125 -8.83 12.78 -26.92
N LYS A 126 -8.38 12.91 -28.17
CA LYS A 126 -8.62 14.12 -28.99
C LYS A 126 -10.02 14.21 -29.61
N ASN A 127 -10.65 13.07 -29.90
CA ASN A 127 -11.92 12.99 -30.62
C ASN A 127 -12.95 12.15 -29.84
N MET A 128 -13.24 12.59 -28.61
CA MET A 128 -14.12 11.88 -27.68
C MET A 128 -15.55 11.72 -28.22
N SER A 129 -16.04 10.48 -28.23
CA SER A 129 -17.43 10.13 -28.47
C SER A 129 -18.21 9.96 -27.16
N ALA A 130 -19.54 9.85 -27.26
CA ALA A 130 -20.37 9.53 -26.10
C ALA A 130 -20.07 8.15 -25.50
N ASN A 131 -19.57 7.21 -26.30
CA ASN A 131 -19.18 5.89 -25.82
C ASN A 131 -17.86 5.96 -25.06
N ASP A 132 -16.90 6.75 -25.55
CA ASP A 132 -15.62 6.96 -24.84
C ASP A 132 -15.85 7.58 -23.47
N ILE A 133 -16.84 8.46 -23.31
CA ILE A 133 -17.19 9.04 -22.00
C ILE A 133 -17.81 8.01 -21.06
N LYS A 134 -18.63 7.09 -21.57
CA LYS A 134 -19.27 6.05 -20.74
C LYS A 134 -18.34 4.89 -20.40
N TYR A 135 -17.30 4.69 -21.21
CA TYR A 135 -16.31 3.63 -21.00
C TYR A 135 -15.32 3.97 -19.88
N GLN A 136 -15.08 5.27 -19.66
CA GLN A 136 -14.31 5.77 -18.51
C GLN A 136 -15.02 5.43 -17.20
#